data_AF-A0A6G3MN37-F1
#
_entry.id   AF-A0A6G3MN37-F1
#
_cell.length_a   1.000
_cell.length_b   1.000
_cell.length_c   1.000
_cell.angle_alpha   90.00
_cell.angle_beta   90.00
_cell.angle_gamma   90.00
#
_symmetry.space_group_name_H-M   'P 1'
#
loop_
_entity.id
_entity.type
_entity.pdbx_description
1 polymer ?
#
loop_
_entity_poly.entity_id
_entity_poly.type
_entity_poly.pdbx_seq_one_letter_code
_entity_poly.pdbx_strand_id
1 'polypeptide(L)'
;LTPYLTYGCLIDTRTDFIDQPYLKTHFTCITCNIHMICTPGEQLEHINKCKPLVEMIEIEPESQEILDPNTKNKISYACQICNQTLMLSMTEILRHKNSHNNQ
;
A
#
# COMPACT_ATOMS: atom_id res chain seq x y z
N LEU A 1 -30.28 28.11 -37.93
CA LEU A 1 -29.51 26.85 -38.00
C LEU A 1 -28.03 27.19 -37.94
N THR A 2 -27.31 26.80 -36.88
CA THR A 2 -25.89 27.11 -36.70
C THR A 2 -25.02 26.14 -37.54
N PRO A 3 -24.26 26.60 -38.55
CA PRO A 3 -23.58 25.74 -39.52
C PRO A 3 -22.14 25.33 -39.13
N TYR A 4 -21.75 25.46 -37.86
CA TYR A 4 -20.35 25.25 -37.43
C TYR A 4 -20.19 24.25 -36.29
N LEU A 5 -21.02 23.21 -36.24
CA LEU A 5 -20.77 22.12 -35.32
C LEU A 5 -19.65 21.23 -35.91
N THR A 6 -18.43 21.41 -35.43
CA THR A 6 -17.28 20.59 -35.79
C THR A 6 -17.41 19.24 -35.09
N TYR A 7 -17.87 18.22 -35.81
CA TYR A 7 -17.91 16.84 -35.33
C TYR A 7 -16.47 16.32 -35.17
N GLY A 8 -16.07 16.06 -33.92
CA GLY A 8 -14.73 15.55 -33.59
C GLY A 8 -14.22 15.97 -32.21
N CYS A 9 -14.77 17.03 -31.61
CA CYS A 9 -14.35 17.49 -30.28
C CYS A 9 -14.95 16.69 -29.10
N LEU A 10 -15.69 15.61 -29.38
CA LEU A 10 -16.32 14.74 -28.37
C LEU A 10 -15.70 13.33 -28.30
N ILE A 11 -14.59 13.10 -29.01
CA ILE A 11 -13.80 11.90 -28.71
C ILE A 11 -13.11 12.21 -27.38
N ASP A 12 -13.52 11.52 -26.31
CA ASP A 12 -12.85 11.55 -25.01
C ASP A 12 -11.46 10.92 -25.17
N THR A 13 -10.56 11.65 -25.81
CA THR A 13 -9.16 11.26 -26.06
C THR A 13 -8.36 11.11 -24.77
N ARG A 14 -8.98 11.34 -23.60
CA ARG A 14 -8.36 11.14 -22.29
C ARG A 14 -7.93 9.69 -22.12
N THR A 15 -8.78 8.72 -22.45
CA THR A 15 -8.42 7.31 -22.26
C THR A 15 -7.29 6.89 -23.19
N ASP A 16 -7.34 7.32 -24.45
CA ASP A 16 -6.33 6.94 -25.45
C ASP A 16 -4.98 7.65 -25.23
N PHE A 17 -5.01 8.87 -24.69
CA PHE A 17 -3.80 9.63 -24.37
C PHE A 17 -3.12 9.11 -23.10
N ILE A 18 -3.88 8.70 -22.08
CA ILE A 18 -3.33 8.21 -20.81
C ILE A 18 -2.63 6.86 -20.97
N ASP A 19 -3.12 5.96 -21.83
CA ASP A 19 -2.52 4.63 -22.02
C ASP A 19 -1.31 4.61 -22.99
N GLN A 20 -0.76 5.77 -23.31
CA GLN A 20 0.37 5.85 -24.21
C GLN A 20 1.69 5.44 -23.52
N PRO A 21 2.49 4.55 -24.13
CA PRO A 21 3.73 4.06 -23.53
C PRO A 21 4.79 5.16 -23.33
N TYR A 22 4.70 6.28 -24.06
CA TYR A 22 5.63 7.40 -23.93
C TYR A 22 5.39 8.27 -22.67
N LEU A 23 4.28 8.07 -21.96
CA LEU A 23 4.00 8.78 -20.70
C LEU A 23 4.43 7.98 -19.47
N LYS A 24 4.84 6.72 -19.64
CA LYS A 24 5.25 5.86 -18.52
C LYS A 24 6.71 6.13 -18.18
N THR A 25 6.98 6.33 -16.90
CA THR A 25 8.32 6.59 -16.36
C THR A 25 8.66 5.61 -15.25
N HIS A 26 9.96 5.42 -15.01
CA HIS A 26 10.42 4.62 -13.89
C HIS A 26 10.13 5.35 -12.57
N PHE A 27 9.41 4.68 -11.68
CA PHE A 27 9.04 5.21 -10.38
C PHE A 27 9.36 4.18 -9.29
N THR A 28 9.93 4.64 -8.18
CA THR A 28 10.11 3.85 -6.96
C THR A 28 9.36 4.52 -5.82
N CYS A 29 8.40 3.80 -5.23
CA CYS A 29 7.62 4.34 -4.13
C CYS A 29 8.42 4.32 -2.82
N ILE A 30 8.52 5.45 -2.13
CA ILE A 30 9.23 5.54 -0.84
C ILE A 30 8.52 4.80 0.31
N THR A 31 7.23 4.53 0.17
CA THR A 31 6.38 3.98 1.23
C THR A 31 6.40 2.46 1.28
N CYS A 32 6.51 1.80 0.11
CA CYS A 32 6.56 0.35 -0.03
C CYS A 32 7.82 -0.16 -0.75
N ASN A 33 8.69 0.75 -1.21
CA ASN A 33 9.92 0.45 -1.95
C ASN A 33 9.73 -0.38 -3.24
N ILE A 34 8.53 -0.36 -3.82
CA ILE A 34 8.23 -1.06 -5.08
C ILE A 34 8.71 -0.20 -6.26
N HIS A 35 9.45 -0.82 -7.18
CA HIS A 35 9.83 -0.23 -8.46
C HIS A 35 8.81 -0.62 -9.53
N MET A 36 8.22 0.37 -10.21
CA MET A 36 7.23 0.17 -11.27
C MET A 36 7.42 1.19 -12.41
N ILE A 37 6.93 0.84 -13.60
CA ILE A 37 6.89 1.76 -14.76
C ILE A 37 5.44 2.16 -14.94
N CYS A 38 5.13 3.42 -14.64
CA CYS A 38 3.76 3.91 -14.62
C CYS A 38 3.66 5.37 -15.06
N THR A 39 2.44 5.78 -15.39
CA THR A 39 2.12 7.18 -15.71
C THR A 39 2.06 8.03 -14.43
N PRO A 40 2.17 9.36 -14.53
CA PRO A 40 2.00 10.25 -13.38
C PRO A 40 0.65 10.10 -12.67
N GLY A 41 -0.43 9.75 -13.40
CA GLY A 41 -1.76 9.50 -12.81
C GLY A 41 -1.77 8.24 -11.95
N GLU A 42 -1.25 7.14 -12.47
CA GLU A 42 -1.11 5.87 -11.73
C GLU A 42 -0.16 6.02 -10.53
N GLN A 43 0.90 6.81 -10.66
CA GLN A 43 1.80 7.16 -9.56
C GLN A 43 1.04 7.86 -8.43
N LEU A 44 0.20 8.84 -8.75
CA LEU A 44 -0.59 9.56 -7.77
C LEU A 44 -1.62 8.64 -7.10
N GLU A 45 -2.31 7.81 -7.87
CA GLU A 45 -3.22 6.80 -7.30
C GLU A 45 -2.50 5.82 -6.37
N HIS A 46 -1.31 5.36 -6.77
CA HIS A 46 -0.47 4.52 -5.94
C HIS A 46 -0.13 5.23 -4.63
N ILE A 47 0.40 6.45 -4.67
CA ILE A 47 0.78 7.20 -3.46
C ILE A 47 -0.44 7.38 -2.52
N ASN A 48 -1.61 7.67 -3.06
CA ASN A 48 -2.84 7.84 -2.26
C ASN A 48 -3.33 6.54 -1.62
N LYS A 49 -3.20 5.40 -2.32
CA LYS A 49 -3.65 4.08 -1.83
C LYS A 49 -2.56 3.35 -1.05
N CYS A 50 -1.29 3.73 -1.22
CA CYS A 50 -0.14 3.06 -0.65
C CYS A 50 -0.08 3.34 0.85
N LYS A 51 -0.41 2.31 1.63
CA LYS A 51 -0.19 2.31 3.08
C LYS A 51 1.27 1.92 3.34
N PRO A 52 1.92 2.50 4.37
CA PRO A 52 3.25 2.08 4.78
C PRO A 52 3.25 0.58 4.98
N LEU A 53 4.12 -0.09 4.23
CA LEU A 53 4.31 -1.53 4.26
C LEU A 53 5.08 -1.86 5.55
N VAL A 54 4.45 -1.61 6.71
CA VAL A 54 4.75 -2.39 7.89
C VAL A 54 4.27 -3.78 7.50
N GLU A 55 5.20 -4.68 7.20
CA GLU A 55 4.97 -6.08 6.82
C GLU A 55 3.86 -6.70 7.67
N MET A 56 2.62 -6.57 7.21
CA MET A 56 1.52 -7.40 7.62
C MET A 56 1.63 -8.62 6.74
N ILE A 57 2.50 -9.55 7.15
CA ILE A 57 2.43 -10.92 6.69
C ILE A 57 1.09 -11.44 7.23
N GLU A 58 0.01 -11.22 6.48
CA GLU A 58 -1.25 -11.92 6.67
C GLU A 58 -1.00 -13.38 6.30
N ILE A 59 -0.57 -14.17 7.28
CA ILE A 59 -0.66 -15.62 7.20
C ILE A 59 -2.11 -15.95 7.55
N GLU A 60 -2.85 -16.46 6.58
CA GLU A 60 -4.20 -16.98 6.71
C GLU A 60 -4.29 -17.94 7.92
N PRO A 61 -5.29 -17.81 8.82
CA PRO A 61 -5.38 -18.71 9.96
C PRO A 61 -6.11 -19.98 9.54
N GLU A 62 -5.38 -20.95 8.99
CA GLU A 62 -5.84 -22.34 8.96
C GLU A 62 -5.35 -23.05 10.23
N SER A 63 -6.15 -22.97 11.30
CA SER A 63 -6.36 -24.07 12.27
C SER A 63 -7.16 -23.55 13.49
N GLN A 64 -8.37 -24.08 13.62
CA GLN A 64 -9.19 -23.98 14.81
C GLN A 64 -8.55 -24.82 15.92
N GLU A 65 -8.00 -24.21 16.97
CA GLU A 65 -7.91 -24.84 18.29
C GLU A 65 -8.19 -23.81 19.41
N ILE A 66 -8.92 -24.27 20.41
CA ILE A 66 -9.68 -23.49 21.38
C ILE A 66 -8.77 -23.02 22.53
N LEU A 67 -8.26 -21.78 22.53
CA LEU A 67 -7.52 -21.23 23.69
C LEU A 67 -7.70 -19.70 23.84
N ASP A 68 -8.29 -19.32 24.97
CA ASP A 68 -8.39 -17.98 25.59
C ASP A 68 -8.87 -16.75 24.76
N PRO A 69 -9.83 -15.94 25.26
CA PRO A 69 -10.25 -14.70 24.59
C PRO A 69 -9.18 -13.61 24.56
N ASN A 70 -8.04 -13.78 25.26
CA ASN A 70 -6.93 -12.83 25.30
C ASN A 70 -5.80 -13.16 24.28
N THR A 71 -5.89 -14.31 23.60
CA THR A 71 -4.89 -14.80 22.63
C THR A 71 -5.27 -14.54 21.17
N LYS A 72 -6.51 -14.12 20.90
CA LYS A 72 -7.09 -14.00 19.54
C LYS A 72 -6.52 -12.89 18.66
N ASN A 73 -5.55 -12.10 19.14
CA ASN A 73 -5.06 -10.94 18.40
C ASN A 73 -3.54 -10.82 18.39
N LYS A 74 -2.80 -11.87 18.78
CA LYS A 74 -1.34 -11.86 18.75
C LYS A 74 -0.85 -12.30 17.38
N ILE A 75 -0.13 -11.42 16.71
CA ILE A 75 0.49 -11.66 15.41
C ILE A 75 2.01 -11.78 15.59
N SER A 76 2.66 -12.52 14.69
CA SER A 76 4.12 -12.52 14.60
C SER A 76 4.61 -11.16 14.11
N TYR A 77 5.40 -10.48 14.91
CA TYR A 77 5.98 -9.17 14.64
C TYR A 77 7.50 -9.25 14.66
N ALA A 78 8.15 -8.92 13.54
CA ALA A 78 9.60 -8.78 13.45
C ALA A 78 10.01 -7.32 13.72
N CYS A 79 10.73 -7.08 14.80
CA CYS A 79 11.24 -5.74 15.10
C CYS A 79 12.61 -5.53 14.48
N GLN A 80 12.75 -4.49 13.65
CA GLN A 80 14.01 -4.16 12.97
C GLN A 80 15.05 -3.47 13.88
N ILE A 81 14.62 -2.96 15.05
CA ILE A 81 15.50 -2.25 15.98
C ILE A 81 16.28 -3.23 16.86
N CYS A 82 15.59 -4.21 17.45
CA CYS A 82 16.21 -5.26 18.25
C CYS A 82 16.45 -6.57 17.48
N ASN A 83 16.00 -6.64 16.23
CA ASN A 83 16.10 -7.83 15.36
C ASN A 83 15.50 -9.10 15.99
N GLN A 84 14.39 -8.95 16.72
CA GLN A 84 13.68 -10.04 17.40
C GLN A 84 12.29 -10.26 16.79
N THR A 85 11.91 -11.54 16.66
CA THR A 85 10.55 -11.94 16.28
C THR A 85 9.74 -12.21 17.53
N LEU A 86 8.65 -11.47 17.71
CA LEU A 86 7.80 -11.48 18.90
C LEU A 86 6.35 -11.76 18.52
N MET A 87 5.64 -12.55 19.33
CA MET A 87 4.18 -12.75 19.18
C MET A 87 3.44 -11.72 20.01
N LEU A 88 3.04 -10.60 19.39
CA LEU A 88 2.45 -9.45 20.07
C LEU A 88 1.10 -9.10 19.48
N SER A 89 0.18 -8.61 20.31
CA SER A 89 -1.04 -7.96 19.84
C SER A 89 -0.77 -6.56 19.31
N MET A 90 -1.70 -6.00 18.54
CA MET A 90 -1.54 -4.67 17.95
C MET A 90 -1.17 -3.59 18.99
N THR A 91 -1.78 -3.63 20.18
CA THR A 91 -1.46 -2.70 21.27
C THR A 91 -0.08 -2.96 21.88
N GLU A 92 0.35 -4.22 21.99
CA GLU A 92 1.68 -4.60 22.44
C GLU A 92 2.77 -4.19 21.44
N ILE A 93 2.51 -4.28 20.12
CA ILE A 93 3.41 -3.79 19.08
C ILE A 93 3.61 -2.27 19.21
N LEU A 94 2.53 -1.51 19.40
CA LEU A 94 2.60 -0.06 19.60
C LEU A 94 3.44 0.30 20.84
N ARG A 95 3.22 -0.40 21.96
CA ARG A 95 4.02 -0.22 23.20
C ARG A 95 5.49 -0.58 22.98
N HIS A 96 5.76 -1.69 22.30
CA HIS A 96 7.12 -2.14 21.98
C HIS A 96 7.87 -1.10 21.14
N LYS A 97 7.24 -0.57 20.09
CA LYS A 97 7.82 0.50 19.26
C LYS A 97 8.13 1.75 20.08
N ASN A 98 7.23 2.13 21.01
CA ASN A 98 7.46 3.29 21.87
C ASN A 98 8.58 3.07 22.90
N SER A 99 8.82 1.83 23.32
CA SER A 99 9.93 1.50 24.24
C SER A 99 11.30 1.81 23.65
N HIS A 100 11.47 1.67 22.32
CA HIS A 100 12.71 2.01 21.64
C HIS A 100 12.94 3.52 21.51
N ASN A 101 11.88 4.32 21.56
CA ASN A 101 11.95 5.79 21.45
C ASN A 101 12.22 6.48 22.80
N ASN A 102 12.11 5.74 23.91
CA ASN A 102 12.29 6.24 25.27
C ASN A 102 13.59 5.72 25.92
N GLN A 103 14.54 5.28 25.10
CA GLN A 103 15.83 4.74 25.49
C GLN A 103 16.94 5.56 24.83
#